data_AF-A0A964YSG1-F1
#
_entry.id   AF-A0A964YSG1-F1
#
_cell.length_a   1.000
_cell.length_b   1.000
_cell.length_c   1.000
_cell.angle_alpha   90.00
_cell.angle_beta   90.00
_cell.angle_gamma   90.00
#
_symmetry.space_group_name_H-M   'P 1'
#
loop_
_entity.id
_entity.type
_entity.pdbx_description
1 polymer ?
#
loop_
_entity_poly.entity_id
_entity_poly.type
_entity_poly.pdbx_seq_one_letter_code
_entity_poly.pdbx_strand_id
1 'polypeptide(L)'
;RFYITLYRDCASSGAAYDDPLQMAIHLGNGNLLQNVSIPFPGSTLVPLEFNNPCATPPGGICVEKATYITVVTLPPTPLGYDISYQRCCRGPNVTNLITPDDTGITLTTHIPGSNVGDGTYYQNSSPRFTNYPPILLCNTEAKIFNHGATDPDGDVLSYSLVTPNAGASSITPLPAQTPPPPYAPVIWAPGYNANAPLGPGSTITINPTTGIMQVIPQNIGLFVVGVKVTETRNGVVIGSTVRDFLFRVFNCNITLQALLPTQVQLPTFVSYCQGLTVNFVNNSYGGSSYAWDFGVPGTNSDVSTSFQPGFTYPAPGTYTASLIVNPGQACTDTAYMTVIVNNPFSISWNSADSLCIIGNSFNFTGISSAPPGVGTYNWVFG
;
A
#
# COMPACT_ATOMS: atom_id res chain seq x y z
N ARG A 1 -19.32 -15.69 25.91
CA ARG A 1 -19.53 -15.82 24.45
C ARG A 1 -18.16 -15.80 23.78
N PHE A 2 -17.89 -16.71 22.86
CA PHE A 2 -16.58 -16.84 22.21
C PHE A 2 -16.66 -16.43 20.74
N TYR A 3 -15.58 -15.80 20.27
CA TYR A 3 -15.38 -15.39 18.89
C TYR A 3 -14.04 -15.94 18.41
N ILE A 4 -14.04 -16.76 17.36
CA ILE A 4 -12.81 -17.23 16.71
C ILE A 4 -12.81 -16.68 15.30
N THR A 5 -11.87 -15.79 14.99
CA THR A 5 -11.76 -15.18 13.67
C THR A 5 -10.56 -15.74 12.93
N LEU A 6 -10.80 -16.29 11.74
CA LEU A 6 -9.79 -16.89 10.89
C LEU A 6 -9.74 -16.17 9.54
N TYR A 7 -8.53 -15.96 9.06
CA TYR A 7 -8.24 -15.39 7.75
C TYR A 7 -7.59 -16.45 6.87
N ARG A 8 -7.94 -16.46 5.59
CA ARG A 8 -7.47 -17.42 4.61
C ARG A 8 -7.22 -16.72 3.29
N ASP A 9 -6.21 -17.19 2.55
CA ASP A 9 -6.06 -16.85 1.14
C ASP A 9 -7.21 -17.50 0.34
N CYS A 10 -8.06 -16.68 -0.28
CA CYS A 10 -9.23 -17.19 -0.99
C CYS A 10 -8.88 -17.87 -2.33
N ALA A 11 -7.68 -17.62 -2.86
CA ALA A 11 -7.15 -18.28 -4.05
C ALA A 11 -6.41 -19.60 -3.72
N SER A 12 -6.25 -19.92 -2.43
CA SER A 12 -5.56 -21.13 -1.98
C SER A 12 -6.40 -22.39 -2.16
N SER A 13 -5.74 -23.45 -2.65
CA SER A 13 -6.24 -24.83 -2.66
C SER A 13 -5.95 -25.59 -1.34
N GLY A 14 -5.40 -24.90 -0.34
CA GLY A 14 -5.07 -25.46 0.96
C GLY A 14 -6.29 -25.70 1.86
N ALA A 15 -6.06 -25.68 3.18
CA ALA A 15 -7.10 -25.95 4.16
C ALA A 15 -8.31 -25.01 4.02
N ALA A 16 -9.50 -25.59 3.85
CA ALA A 16 -10.76 -24.87 3.96
C ALA A 16 -11.01 -24.47 5.42
N TYR A 17 -11.96 -23.56 5.60
CA TYR A 17 -12.59 -23.31 6.90
C TYR A 17 -13.21 -24.60 7.44
N ASP A 18 -13.09 -24.81 8.75
CA ASP A 18 -13.59 -26.01 9.41
C ASP A 18 -15.12 -25.99 9.55
N ASP A 19 -15.76 -27.08 9.15
CA ASP A 19 -17.18 -27.29 9.35
C ASP A 19 -17.44 -28.70 9.90
N PRO A 20 -17.61 -28.88 11.22
CA PRO A 20 -17.52 -27.86 12.28
C PRO A 20 -16.08 -27.62 12.77
N LEU A 21 -15.80 -26.38 13.20
CA LEU A 21 -14.62 -26.04 13.99
C LEU A 21 -14.68 -26.68 15.38
N GLN A 22 -13.58 -27.29 15.83
CA GLN A 22 -13.46 -27.92 17.16
C GLN A 22 -12.72 -27.02 18.15
N MET A 23 -13.47 -26.38 19.05
CA MET A 23 -12.91 -25.56 20.14
C MET A 23 -12.81 -26.39 21.42
N ALA A 24 -11.61 -26.49 22.01
CA ALA A 24 -11.40 -27.19 23.28
C ALA A 24 -11.46 -26.22 24.47
N ILE A 25 -12.09 -26.65 25.56
CA ILE A 25 -12.13 -25.92 26.83
C ILE A 25 -11.52 -26.81 27.90
N HIS A 26 -10.43 -26.34 28.51
CA HIS A 26 -9.77 -26.98 29.64
C HIS A 26 -10.03 -26.19 30.92
N LEU A 27 -10.11 -26.91 32.03
CA LEU A 27 -9.99 -26.31 33.36
C LEU A 27 -8.57 -25.77 33.53
N GLY A 28 -8.38 -24.75 34.38
CA GLY A 28 -7.04 -24.18 34.65
C GLY A 28 -6.01 -25.15 35.27
N ASN A 29 -6.39 -26.40 35.56
CA ASN A 29 -5.46 -27.49 35.92
C ASN A 29 -5.04 -28.36 34.71
N GLY A 30 -5.46 -28.01 33.50
CA GLY A 30 -5.16 -28.72 32.24
C GLY A 30 -6.15 -29.84 31.87
N ASN A 31 -7.09 -30.21 32.73
CA ASN A 31 -8.06 -31.25 32.40
C ASN A 31 -9.07 -30.75 31.37
N LEU A 32 -9.35 -31.55 30.34
CA LEU A 32 -10.41 -31.25 29.38
C LEU A 32 -11.76 -31.20 30.09
N LEU A 33 -12.48 -30.09 29.94
CA LEU A 33 -13.87 -29.99 30.35
C LEU A 33 -14.80 -30.45 29.22
N GLN A 34 -14.64 -29.87 28.02
CA GLN A 34 -15.48 -30.19 26.87
C GLN A 34 -14.85 -29.72 25.55
N ASN A 35 -15.24 -30.37 24.45
CA ASN A 35 -15.03 -29.88 23.08
C ASN A 35 -16.35 -29.34 22.53
N VAL A 36 -16.28 -28.20 21.85
CA VAL A 36 -17.42 -27.49 21.30
C VAL A 36 -17.28 -27.46 19.78
N SER A 37 -18.24 -28.09 19.09
CA SER A 37 -18.35 -28.04 17.63
C SER A 37 -19.12 -26.79 17.20
N ILE A 38 -18.52 -25.97 16.34
CA ILE A 38 -19.11 -24.72 15.86
C ILE A 38 -19.24 -24.81 14.32
N PRO A 39 -20.46 -24.81 13.76
CA PRO A 39 -20.65 -24.86 12.31
C PRO A 39 -20.01 -23.67 11.58
N PHE A 40 -19.64 -23.88 10.32
CA PHE A 40 -19.08 -22.82 9.48
C PHE A 40 -20.10 -21.69 9.24
N PRO A 41 -19.79 -20.44 9.62
CA PRO A 41 -20.75 -19.33 9.52
C PRO A 41 -20.80 -18.69 8.12
N GLY A 42 -20.02 -19.18 7.16
CA GLY A 42 -19.72 -18.47 5.91
C GLY A 42 -18.49 -17.57 6.04
N SER A 43 -18.01 -17.07 4.90
CA SER A 43 -16.87 -16.15 4.80
C SER A 43 -17.23 -14.89 4.03
N THR A 44 -16.44 -13.84 4.27
CA THR A 44 -16.52 -12.56 3.56
C THR A 44 -15.14 -12.18 3.05
N LEU A 45 -15.06 -11.61 1.85
CA LEU A 45 -13.82 -11.04 1.33
C LEU A 45 -13.36 -9.86 2.19
N VAL A 46 -12.06 -9.81 2.46
CA VAL A 46 -11.42 -8.69 3.14
C VAL A 46 -10.96 -7.70 2.07
N PRO A 47 -11.37 -6.42 2.13
CA PRO A 47 -10.91 -5.41 1.21
C PRO A 47 -9.38 -5.29 1.23
N LEU A 48 -8.77 -5.27 0.04
CA LEU A 48 -7.35 -4.99 -0.10
C LEU A 48 -7.12 -3.48 -0.08
N GLU A 49 -6.84 -2.95 1.11
CA GLU A 49 -6.48 -1.56 1.30
C GLU A 49 -5.01 -1.34 0.92
N PHE A 50 -4.77 -0.92 -0.32
CA PHE A 50 -3.44 -0.55 -0.82
C PHE A 50 -3.45 0.86 -1.41
N ASN A 51 -3.04 1.84 -0.58
CA ASN A 51 -3.14 3.27 -0.89
C ASN A 51 -1.81 3.86 -1.39
N ASN A 52 -1.00 3.08 -2.13
CA ASN A 52 0.17 3.63 -2.82
C ASN A 52 -0.21 3.86 -4.30
N PRO A 53 -0.50 5.10 -4.73
CA PRO A 53 -0.93 5.40 -6.11
C PRO A 53 0.19 5.18 -7.15
N CYS A 54 1.40 4.91 -6.68
CA CYS A 54 2.63 4.80 -7.46
C CYS A 54 2.99 3.35 -7.77
N ALA A 55 2.24 2.41 -7.21
CA ALA A 55 2.51 0.99 -7.31
C ALA A 55 1.22 0.27 -7.65
N THR A 56 1.30 -0.66 -8.61
CA THR A 56 0.23 -1.63 -8.81
C THR A 56 0.51 -2.81 -7.89
N PRO A 57 -0.41 -3.15 -6.95
CA PRO A 57 -0.22 -4.33 -6.13
C PRO A 57 -0.16 -5.59 -7.01
N PRO A 58 0.54 -6.65 -6.59
CA PRO A 58 0.57 -7.89 -7.34
C PRO A 58 -0.84 -8.43 -7.55
N GLY A 59 -1.11 -9.00 -8.73
CA GLY A 59 -2.35 -9.71 -8.99
C GLY A 59 -2.47 -10.99 -8.15
N GLY A 60 -3.69 -11.54 -8.06
CA GLY A 60 -3.95 -12.82 -7.39
C GLY A 60 -3.86 -12.79 -5.87
N ILE A 61 -3.76 -11.61 -5.26
CA ILE A 61 -3.89 -11.46 -3.81
C ILE A 61 -5.37 -11.48 -3.46
N CYS A 62 -5.76 -12.35 -2.54
CA CYS A 62 -7.11 -12.40 -2.01
C CYS A 62 -7.09 -12.91 -0.58
N VAL A 63 -7.83 -12.27 0.31
CA VAL A 63 -8.02 -12.75 1.67
C VAL A 63 -9.51 -12.78 1.99
N GLU A 64 -9.98 -13.87 2.55
CA GLU A 64 -11.31 -13.99 3.14
C GLU A 64 -11.23 -14.15 4.66
N LYS A 65 -12.32 -13.81 5.34
CA LYS A 65 -12.47 -13.88 6.80
C LYS A 65 -13.73 -14.66 7.16
N ALA A 66 -13.64 -15.53 8.15
CA ALA A 66 -14.78 -16.14 8.83
C ALA A 66 -14.67 -15.91 10.35
N THR A 67 -15.80 -15.62 10.99
CA THR A 67 -15.88 -15.43 12.45
C THR A 67 -16.87 -16.41 13.04
N TYR A 68 -16.36 -17.46 13.67
CA TYR A 68 -17.15 -18.46 14.40
C TYR A 68 -17.61 -17.87 15.73
N ILE A 69 -18.88 -18.04 16.05
CA ILE A 69 -19.49 -17.49 17.27
C ILE A 69 -20.20 -18.62 18.00
N THR A 70 -19.91 -18.76 19.29
CA THR A 70 -20.64 -19.68 20.15
C THR A 70 -20.85 -19.11 21.54
N VAL A 71 -21.85 -19.62 22.25
CA VAL A 71 -22.14 -19.29 23.64
C VAL A 71 -22.05 -20.56 24.45
N VAL A 72 -21.22 -20.52 25.49
CA VAL A 72 -21.01 -21.61 26.42
C VAL A 72 -21.10 -21.01 27.83
N THR A 73 -21.84 -21.68 28.70
CA THR A 73 -21.94 -21.31 30.11
C THR A 73 -20.86 -22.02 30.91
N LEU A 74 -20.00 -21.25 31.58
CA LEU A 74 -18.90 -21.76 32.40
C LEU A 74 -19.03 -21.23 33.83
N PRO A 75 -19.28 -22.08 34.84
CA PRO A 75 -19.28 -21.65 36.24
C PRO A 75 -17.88 -21.17 36.67
N PRO A 76 -17.74 -20.18 37.57
CA PRO A 76 -16.42 -19.77 38.04
C PRO A 76 -15.68 -20.93 38.72
N THR A 77 -14.39 -21.08 38.43
CA THR A 77 -13.51 -22.04 39.11
C THR A 77 -12.32 -21.29 39.72
N PRO A 78 -11.67 -21.86 40.76
CA PRO A 78 -10.51 -21.22 41.35
C PRO A 78 -9.40 -20.94 40.35
N LEU A 79 -9.16 -21.80 39.35
CA LEU A 79 -8.05 -21.66 38.39
C LEU A 79 -8.48 -21.12 37.01
N GLY A 80 -9.76 -20.89 36.79
CA GLY A 80 -10.27 -20.38 35.51
C GLY A 80 -10.31 -21.45 34.42
N TYR A 81 -10.21 -21.00 33.17
CA TYR A 81 -10.34 -21.83 31.97
C TYR A 81 -9.35 -21.44 30.89
N ASP A 82 -8.87 -22.42 30.15
CA ASP A 82 -8.09 -22.23 28.93
C ASP A 82 -8.89 -22.72 27.73
N ILE A 83 -9.09 -21.83 26.76
CA ILE A 83 -9.87 -22.11 25.56
C ILE A 83 -8.92 -22.07 24.38
N SER A 84 -8.96 -23.10 23.55
CA SER A 84 -8.03 -23.22 22.42
C SER A 84 -8.61 -23.88 21.18
N TYR A 85 -7.99 -23.54 20.06
CA TYR A 85 -8.23 -24.13 18.75
C TYR A 85 -6.90 -24.22 18.00
N GLN A 86 -6.65 -25.36 17.37
CA GLN A 86 -5.47 -25.60 16.55
C GLN A 86 -5.84 -26.04 15.14
N ARG A 87 -5.06 -25.54 14.18
CA ARG A 87 -5.21 -25.89 12.76
C ARG A 87 -3.90 -25.82 12.01
N CYS A 88 -3.70 -26.75 11.09
CA CYS A 88 -2.65 -26.73 10.09
C CYS A 88 -3.17 -26.16 8.74
N CYS A 89 -2.37 -25.50 7.92
CA CYS A 89 -1.02 -24.97 8.18
C CYS A 89 -0.98 -23.54 7.64
N ARG A 90 0.05 -22.77 8.03
CA ARG A 90 0.21 -21.36 7.60
C ARG A 90 0.36 -21.20 6.09
N GLY A 91 0.76 -22.27 5.41
CA GLY A 91 0.87 -22.36 3.95
C GLY A 91 2.32 -22.29 3.48
N PRO A 92 2.56 -22.69 2.23
CA PRO A 92 3.90 -22.63 1.65
C PRO A 92 4.38 -21.18 1.48
N ASN A 93 5.69 -20.98 1.36
CA ASN A 93 6.34 -19.70 1.04
C ASN A 93 6.38 -18.63 2.14
N VAL A 94 5.98 -18.93 3.38
CA VAL A 94 6.33 -18.07 4.52
C VAL A 94 7.85 -18.06 4.70
N THR A 95 8.44 -16.88 4.66
CA THR A 95 9.88 -16.67 4.57
C THR A 95 10.60 -16.74 5.92
N ASN A 96 9.93 -16.33 7.00
CA ASN A 96 10.56 -16.15 8.31
C ASN A 96 10.42 -17.35 9.26
N LEU A 97 9.82 -18.46 8.83
CA LEU A 97 9.66 -19.66 9.66
C LEU A 97 10.39 -20.86 9.07
N ILE A 98 10.79 -21.79 9.94
CA ILE A 98 11.23 -23.13 9.54
C ILE A 98 9.98 -23.98 9.29
N THR A 99 9.95 -24.71 8.17
CA THR A 99 8.85 -25.65 7.77
C THR A 99 7.43 -25.07 7.96
N PRO A 100 7.11 -23.93 7.33
CA PRO A 100 5.81 -23.27 7.50
C PRO A 100 4.63 -24.06 6.92
N ASP A 101 4.91 -24.95 5.99
CA ASP A 101 3.98 -25.91 5.40
C ASP A 101 3.62 -27.06 6.35
N ASP A 102 4.43 -27.30 7.40
CA ASP A 102 4.15 -28.24 8.49
C ASP A 102 3.83 -27.55 9.83
N THR A 103 3.74 -26.22 9.83
CA THR A 103 3.47 -25.43 11.05
C THR A 103 2.09 -24.77 10.99
N GLY A 104 1.24 -25.14 11.95
CA GLY A 104 -0.08 -24.56 12.13
C GLY A 104 -0.15 -23.28 12.96
N ILE A 105 -1.37 -22.97 13.39
CA ILE A 105 -1.71 -21.90 14.31
C ILE A 105 -2.37 -22.47 15.56
N THR A 106 -2.07 -21.90 16.73
CA THR A 106 -2.90 -22.05 17.93
C THR A 106 -3.53 -20.72 18.27
N LEU A 107 -4.85 -20.67 18.31
CA LEU A 107 -5.60 -19.57 18.90
C LEU A 107 -5.99 -19.97 20.31
N THR A 108 -5.74 -19.10 21.29
CA THR A 108 -6.02 -19.39 22.68
C THR A 108 -6.41 -18.13 23.44
N THR A 109 -7.24 -18.29 24.46
CA THR A 109 -7.48 -17.26 25.49
C THR A 109 -7.61 -17.93 26.85
N HIS A 110 -7.39 -17.14 27.91
CA HIS A 110 -7.52 -17.56 29.30
C HIS A 110 -8.64 -16.75 29.96
N ILE A 111 -9.53 -17.43 30.66
CA ILE A 111 -10.51 -16.80 31.55
C ILE A 111 -9.95 -16.90 32.97
N PRO A 112 -9.75 -15.77 33.68
CA PRO A 112 -9.24 -15.78 35.05
C PRO A 112 -10.03 -16.66 35.99
N GLY A 113 -9.33 -17.25 36.95
CA GLY A 113 -9.95 -17.93 38.08
C GLY A 113 -10.51 -16.97 39.13
N SER A 114 -11.40 -17.48 39.97
CA SER A 114 -11.92 -16.75 41.14
C SER A 114 -10.88 -16.55 42.24
N ASN A 115 -9.68 -17.11 42.12
CA ASN A 115 -8.55 -16.85 43.02
C ASN A 115 -7.71 -15.64 42.60
N VAL A 116 -8.01 -15.01 41.45
CA VAL A 116 -7.28 -13.86 40.91
C VAL A 116 -7.94 -12.57 41.35
N GLY A 117 -7.13 -11.59 41.76
CA GLY A 117 -7.59 -10.25 42.10
C GLY A 117 -8.56 -10.24 43.29
N ASP A 118 -9.68 -9.56 43.14
CA ASP A 118 -10.77 -9.50 44.13
C ASP A 118 -11.75 -10.70 44.03
N GLY A 119 -11.42 -11.69 43.22
CA GLY A 119 -12.25 -12.86 42.97
C GLY A 119 -13.40 -12.62 42.00
N THR A 120 -13.49 -11.44 41.37
CA THR A 120 -14.51 -11.14 40.34
C THR A 120 -13.95 -11.15 38.92
N TYR A 121 -12.63 -11.29 38.77
CA TYR A 121 -11.93 -11.13 37.49
C TYR A 121 -12.27 -12.20 36.44
N TYR A 122 -12.95 -13.28 36.84
CA TYR A 122 -13.55 -14.23 35.88
C TYR A 122 -14.67 -13.58 35.03
N GLN A 123 -15.23 -12.46 35.47
CA GLN A 123 -16.12 -11.60 34.69
C GLN A 123 -15.26 -10.69 33.81
N ASN A 124 -14.87 -11.22 32.65
CA ASN A 124 -13.99 -10.53 31.74
C ASN A 124 -14.32 -10.77 30.26
N SER A 125 -13.99 -9.80 29.43
CA SER A 125 -14.13 -9.77 27.99
C SER A 125 -12.80 -9.37 27.36
N SER A 126 -12.14 -10.31 26.67
CA SER A 126 -10.84 -10.03 26.06
C SER A 126 -10.85 -8.82 25.10
N PRO A 127 -9.70 -8.12 24.98
CA PRO A 127 -9.55 -6.96 24.13
C PRO A 127 -9.77 -7.29 22.65
N ARG A 128 -10.34 -6.34 21.92
CA ARG A 128 -10.72 -6.49 20.51
C ARG A 128 -9.98 -5.47 19.68
N PHE A 129 -9.09 -5.94 18.83
CA PHE A 129 -8.42 -5.08 17.86
C PHE A 129 -9.42 -4.38 16.94
N THR A 130 -9.23 -3.07 16.74
CA THR A 130 -10.17 -2.22 16.01
C THR A 130 -10.02 -2.33 14.50
N ASN A 131 -8.77 -2.30 14.02
CA ASN A 131 -8.47 -2.26 12.58
C ASN A 131 -7.89 -3.58 12.09
N TYR A 132 -8.06 -3.88 10.81
CA TYR A 132 -7.41 -5.00 10.14
C TYR A 132 -6.03 -4.58 9.58
N PRO A 133 -4.94 -5.33 9.83
CA PRO A 133 -3.60 -4.93 9.37
C PRO A 133 -3.50 -4.94 7.84
N PRO A 134 -2.65 -4.10 7.25
CA PRO A 134 -2.41 -4.14 5.81
C PRO A 134 -1.81 -5.49 5.42
N ILE A 135 -2.33 -6.10 4.35
CA ILE A 135 -1.80 -7.38 3.83
C ILE A 135 -0.51 -7.14 3.02
N LEU A 136 -0.41 -5.96 2.43
CA LEU A 136 0.61 -5.60 1.46
C LEU A 136 1.50 -4.47 1.99
N LEU A 137 2.81 -4.67 1.88
CA LEU A 137 3.83 -3.67 2.19
C LEU A 137 4.76 -3.48 0.99
N CYS A 138 5.09 -2.23 0.68
CA CYS A 138 6.14 -1.90 -0.27
C CYS A 138 7.50 -2.09 0.39
N ASN A 139 8.42 -2.78 -0.29
CA ASN A 139 9.81 -2.85 0.12
C ASN A 139 10.39 -1.42 0.23
N THR A 140 11.21 -1.19 1.25
CA THR A 140 11.89 0.07 1.61
C THR A 140 11.01 1.26 2.01
N GLU A 141 9.69 1.15 1.93
CA GLU A 141 8.76 2.22 2.34
C GLU A 141 8.28 2.06 3.78
N ALA A 142 8.25 3.16 4.53
CA ALA A 142 7.68 3.17 5.86
C ALA A 142 6.15 3.08 5.82
N LYS A 143 5.58 2.17 6.61
CA LYS A 143 4.14 2.06 6.85
C LYS A 143 3.85 2.28 8.33
N ILE A 144 2.89 3.16 8.60
CA ILE A 144 2.29 3.34 9.92
C ILE A 144 0.90 2.72 9.91
N PHE A 145 0.57 1.94 10.93
CA PHE A 145 -0.74 1.32 11.07
C PHE A 145 -1.15 1.26 12.54
N ASN A 146 -2.45 1.50 12.79
CA ASN A 146 -3.01 1.48 14.13
C ASN A 146 -3.48 0.07 14.52
N HIS A 147 -2.65 -0.66 15.27
CA HIS A 147 -2.97 -1.95 15.90
C HIS A 147 -3.73 -1.80 17.23
N GLY A 148 -4.26 -0.62 17.56
CA GLY A 148 -5.05 -0.39 18.75
C GLY A 148 -6.24 -1.33 18.88
N ALA A 149 -6.56 -1.66 20.14
CA ALA A 149 -7.67 -2.48 20.55
C ALA A 149 -8.58 -1.72 21.52
N THR A 150 -9.80 -2.23 21.67
CA THR A 150 -10.79 -1.76 22.63
C THR A 150 -11.06 -2.84 23.65
N ASP A 151 -11.28 -2.43 24.90
CA ASP A 151 -11.61 -3.32 26.00
C ASP A 151 -13.06 -3.06 26.47
N PRO A 152 -13.96 -4.05 26.42
CA PRO A 152 -15.35 -3.86 26.84
C PRO A 152 -15.52 -3.55 28.33
N ASP A 153 -14.58 -3.97 29.18
CA ASP A 153 -14.67 -3.84 30.64
C ASP A 153 -13.87 -2.64 31.17
N GLY A 154 -13.15 -1.94 30.29
CA GLY A 154 -12.43 -0.71 30.58
C GLY A 154 -11.01 -0.94 31.13
N ASP A 155 -10.42 -2.10 30.85
CA ASP A 155 -9.08 -2.43 31.34
C ASP A 155 -7.97 -1.65 30.65
N VAL A 156 -6.83 -1.56 31.34
CA VAL A 156 -5.62 -0.94 30.78
C VAL A 156 -4.98 -1.92 29.80
N LEU A 157 -4.82 -1.47 28.57
CA LEU A 157 -4.22 -2.26 27.49
C LEU A 157 -2.76 -1.91 27.29
N SER A 158 -1.94 -2.94 27.06
CA SER A 158 -0.54 -2.78 26.63
C SER A 158 -0.22 -3.67 25.43
N TYR A 159 0.69 -3.20 24.59
CA TYR A 159 0.98 -3.80 23.28
C TYR A 159 2.43 -4.27 23.18
N SER A 160 2.66 -5.41 22.54
CA SER A 160 4.01 -5.95 22.32
C SER A 160 4.07 -6.82 21.07
N LEU A 161 5.24 -6.91 20.46
CA LEU A 161 5.55 -7.93 19.46
C LEU A 161 5.83 -9.26 20.17
N VAL A 162 5.32 -10.36 19.62
CA VAL A 162 5.48 -11.70 20.20
C VAL A 162 5.73 -12.75 19.13
N THR A 163 6.34 -13.87 19.53
CA THR A 163 6.36 -15.09 18.71
C THR A 163 5.00 -15.76 18.80
N PRO A 164 4.26 -15.94 17.69
CA PRO A 164 3.00 -16.67 17.71
C PRO A 164 3.18 -18.13 18.13
N ASN A 165 2.12 -18.75 18.63
CA ASN A 165 2.12 -20.17 18.91
C ASN A 165 2.10 -20.97 17.60
N ALA A 166 2.92 -22.02 17.54
CA ALA A 166 2.74 -23.10 16.58
C ALA A 166 1.43 -23.83 16.91
N GLY A 167 0.85 -24.47 15.89
CA GLY A 167 -0.37 -25.25 16.02
C GLY A 167 -0.17 -26.70 15.65
N ALA A 168 -1.23 -27.27 15.08
CA ALA A 168 -1.21 -28.59 14.48
C ALA A 168 -0.18 -28.71 13.33
N SER A 169 0.13 -29.94 12.92
CA SER A 169 1.05 -30.25 11.83
C SER A 169 0.33 -30.89 10.64
N SER A 170 1.04 -31.10 9.54
CA SER A 170 0.51 -31.79 8.35
C SER A 170 0.12 -33.25 8.61
N ILE A 171 0.69 -33.88 9.65
CA ILE A 171 0.35 -35.25 10.07
C ILE A 171 -1.06 -35.29 10.69
N THR A 172 -1.36 -34.32 11.56
CA THR A 172 -2.65 -34.23 12.28
C THR A 172 -3.23 -32.83 12.10
N PRO A 173 -3.71 -32.48 10.89
CA PRO A 173 -3.97 -31.08 10.53
C PRO A 173 -5.20 -30.47 11.22
N LEU A 174 -6.15 -31.32 11.62
CA LEU A 174 -7.32 -30.98 12.41
C LEU A 174 -7.36 -31.89 13.65
N PRO A 175 -6.69 -31.54 14.76
CA PRO A 175 -6.76 -32.33 15.97
C PRO A 175 -8.21 -32.41 16.47
N ALA A 176 -8.68 -33.62 16.76
CA ALA A 176 -10.02 -33.83 17.35
C ALA A 176 -10.17 -33.16 18.72
N GLN A 177 -9.04 -33.00 19.43
CA GLN A 177 -8.92 -32.26 20.67
C GLN A 177 -7.59 -31.48 20.64
N THR A 178 -7.67 -30.18 20.90
CA THR A 178 -6.47 -29.36 21.09
C THR A 178 -5.90 -29.65 22.49
N PRO A 179 -4.57 -29.79 22.69
CA PRO A 179 -3.99 -29.98 24.02
C PRO A 179 -4.19 -28.74 24.92
N PRO A 180 -4.08 -28.86 26.26
CA PRO A 180 -4.03 -27.70 27.14
C PRO A 180 -2.71 -26.90 26.96
N PRO A 181 -2.66 -25.61 27.34
CA PRO A 181 -1.41 -24.85 27.37
C PRO A 181 -0.39 -25.46 28.36
N PRO A 182 0.92 -25.19 28.21
CA PRO A 182 1.53 -24.24 27.28
C PRO A 182 1.69 -24.78 25.86
N TYR A 183 1.61 -23.88 24.88
CA TYR A 183 1.79 -24.20 23.46
C TYR A 183 3.21 -23.91 23.00
N ALA A 184 3.73 -24.75 22.10
CA ALA A 184 5.02 -24.49 21.47
C ALA A 184 4.94 -23.22 20.60
N PRO A 185 5.94 -22.33 20.63
CA PRO A 185 6.02 -21.21 19.69
C PRO A 185 6.37 -21.68 18.28
N VAL A 186 6.08 -20.86 17.27
CA VAL A 186 6.65 -21.08 15.92
C VAL A 186 8.18 -20.99 15.98
N ILE A 187 8.84 -21.76 15.12
CA ILE A 187 10.30 -21.76 15.03
C ILE A 187 10.72 -20.77 13.94
N TRP A 188 11.39 -19.70 14.35
CA TRP A 188 11.93 -18.70 13.44
C TRP A 188 13.05 -19.28 12.56
N ALA A 189 13.07 -18.91 11.28
CA ALA A 189 14.23 -19.13 10.43
C ALA A 189 15.44 -18.30 10.93
N PRO A 190 16.68 -18.68 10.57
CA PRO A 190 17.87 -17.94 10.97
C PRO A 190 17.78 -16.45 10.59
N GLY A 191 18.08 -15.57 11.55
CA GLY A 191 18.03 -14.12 11.35
C GLY A 191 16.67 -13.46 11.62
N TYR A 192 15.63 -14.24 11.97
CA TYR A 192 14.31 -13.74 12.33
C TYR A 192 14.01 -13.96 13.81
N ASN A 193 13.18 -13.07 14.38
CA ASN A 193 12.61 -13.21 15.72
C ASN A 193 11.40 -12.29 15.88
N ALA A 194 10.72 -12.32 17.03
CA ALA A 194 9.55 -11.48 17.30
C ALA A 194 9.77 -9.97 17.09
N ASN A 195 10.97 -9.46 17.41
CA ASN A 195 11.32 -8.05 17.27
C ASN A 195 11.93 -7.70 15.90
N ALA A 196 12.26 -8.70 15.08
CA ALA A 196 12.74 -8.56 13.71
C ALA A 196 12.10 -9.61 12.78
N PRO A 197 10.77 -9.68 12.65
CA PRO A 197 10.09 -10.72 11.89
C PRO A 197 10.21 -10.50 10.37
N LEU A 198 10.61 -9.31 9.91
CA LEU A 198 10.89 -8.99 8.50
C LEU A 198 12.39 -9.12 8.15
N GLY A 199 13.20 -9.68 9.05
CA GLY A 199 14.60 -10.01 8.83
C GLY A 199 15.57 -8.83 8.90
N PRO A 200 16.87 -9.08 8.66
CA PRO A 200 17.93 -8.07 8.77
C PRO A 200 17.68 -6.83 7.91
N GLY A 201 17.98 -5.65 8.44
CA GLY A 201 17.77 -4.37 7.76
C GLY A 201 16.34 -3.80 7.88
N SER A 202 15.33 -4.67 8.00
CA SER A 202 13.96 -4.21 8.25
C SER A 202 13.78 -3.70 9.68
N THR A 203 12.86 -2.74 9.87
CA THR A 203 12.46 -2.27 11.21
C THR A 203 10.98 -2.52 11.44
N ILE A 204 10.63 -2.90 12.66
CA ILE A 204 9.24 -2.94 13.14
C ILE A 204 9.23 -2.49 14.61
N THR A 205 8.33 -1.58 14.95
CA THR A 205 8.12 -1.12 16.32
C THR A 205 6.63 -1.02 16.59
N ILE A 206 6.24 -1.18 17.86
CA ILE A 206 4.88 -0.96 18.31
C ILE A 206 4.91 -0.13 19.59
N ASN A 207 4.13 0.94 19.62
CA ASN A 207 3.98 1.75 20.83
C ASN A 207 3.23 0.92 21.89
N PRO A 208 3.81 0.72 23.08
CA PRO A 208 3.25 -0.18 24.09
C PRO A 208 1.96 0.32 24.72
N THR A 209 1.60 1.60 24.55
CA THR A 209 0.39 2.21 25.12
C THR A 209 -0.69 2.42 24.07
N THR A 210 -0.32 2.87 22.86
CA THR A 210 -1.31 3.21 21.82
C THR A 210 -1.56 2.08 20.82
N GLY A 211 -0.65 1.10 20.74
CA GLY A 211 -0.71 0.07 19.70
C GLY A 211 -0.39 0.58 18.30
N ILE A 212 0.11 1.82 18.15
CA ILE A 212 0.56 2.32 16.84
C ILE A 212 1.83 1.57 16.45
N MET A 213 1.79 0.90 15.31
CA MET A 213 2.92 0.18 14.72
C MET A 213 3.53 1.01 13.58
N GLN A 214 4.86 1.00 13.52
CA GLN A 214 5.64 1.48 12.38
C GLN A 214 6.50 0.35 11.85
N VAL A 215 6.49 0.12 10.55
CA VAL A 215 7.28 -0.92 9.86
C VAL A 215 7.97 -0.34 8.64
N ILE A 216 9.23 -0.69 8.43
CA ILE A 216 10.01 -0.38 7.21
C ILE A 216 10.65 -1.69 6.76
N PRO A 217 10.06 -2.43 5.81
CA PRO A 217 10.64 -3.66 5.30
C PRO A 217 11.85 -3.37 4.40
N GLN A 218 12.82 -4.28 4.39
CA GLN A 218 13.97 -4.27 3.46
C GLN A 218 14.09 -5.61 2.69
N ASN A 219 13.27 -6.60 3.05
CA ASN A 219 13.30 -7.93 2.47
C ASN A 219 11.92 -8.27 1.87
N ILE A 220 11.92 -8.70 0.61
CA ILE A 220 10.74 -9.21 -0.10
C ILE A 220 10.40 -10.59 0.45
N GLY A 221 9.11 -10.88 0.62
CA GLY A 221 8.66 -12.17 1.11
C GLY A 221 7.29 -12.14 1.76
N LEU A 222 6.95 -13.25 2.40
CA LEU A 222 5.73 -13.43 3.16
C LEU A 222 6.12 -13.70 4.62
N PHE A 223 5.74 -12.82 5.54
CA PHE A 223 6.28 -12.80 6.90
C PHE A 223 5.16 -12.96 7.92
N VAL A 224 5.28 -13.96 8.81
CA VAL A 224 4.44 -14.08 10.01
C VAL A 224 4.83 -13.04 11.04
N VAL A 225 3.83 -12.33 11.58
CA VAL A 225 4.00 -11.33 12.64
C VAL A 225 2.97 -11.57 13.73
N GLY A 226 3.41 -11.49 14.99
CA GLY A 226 2.57 -11.60 16.17
C GLY A 226 2.49 -10.28 16.93
N VAL A 227 1.27 -9.80 17.20
CA VAL A 227 1.02 -8.66 18.09
C VAL A 227 0.17 -9.13 19.25
N LYS A 228 0.64 -8.94 20.48
CA LYS A 228 -0.09 -9.24 21.71
C LYS A 228 -0.62 -7.97 22.35
N VAL A 229 -1.90 -7.99 22.69
CA VAL A 229 -2.53 -7.01 23.59
C VAL A 229 -2.74 -7.69 24.93
N THR A 230 -2.19 -7.13 25.99
CA THR A 230 -2.38 -7.58 27.37
C THR A 230 -3.34 -6.63 28.07
N GLU A 231 -4.36 -7.17 28.72
CA GLU A 231 -5.34 -6.43 29.53
C GLU A 231 -4.97 -6.54 31.02
N THR A 232 -5.01 -5.41 31.72
CA THR A 232 -4.62 -5.29 33.12
C THR A 232 -5.70 -4.54 33.92
N ARG A 233 -6.18 -5.18 34.99
CA ARG A 233 -7.18 -4.64 35.91
C ARG A 233 -6.58 -4.41 37.28
N ASN A 234 -6.59 -3.17 37.75
CA ASN A 234 -5.98 -2.74 39.02
C ASN A 234 -4.54 -3.25 39.20
N GLY A 235 -3.74 -3.21 38.13
CA GLY A 235 -2.33 -3.64 38.15
C GLY A 235 -2.08 -5.15 38.01
N VAL A 236 -3.13 -5.97 37.89
CA VAL A 236 -3.02 -7.42 37.68
C VAL A 236 -3.34 -7.76 36.23
N VAL A 237 -2.49 -8.54 35.57
CA VAL A 237 -2.76 -9.07 34.22
C VAL A 237 -3.85 -10.12 34.31
N ILE A 238 -4.92 -9.94 33.56
CA ILE A 238 -6.08 -10.84 33.59
C ILE A 238 -6.30 -11.57 32.26
N GLY A 239 -5.63 -11.14 31.20
CA GLY A 239 -5.75 -11.81 29.93
C GLY A 239 -4.85 -11.21 28.87
N SER A 240 -4.86 -11.86 27.71
CA SER A 240 -4.23 -11.31 26.53
C SER A 240 -4.87 -11.88 25.27
N THR A 241 -4.81 -11.09 24.20
CA THR A 241 -5.18 -11.53 22.86
C THR A 241 -3.99 -11.38 21.94
N VAL A 242 -3.64 -12.46 21.23
CA VAL A 242 -2.59 -12.45 20.21
C VAL A 242 -3.24 -12.40 18.83
N ARG A 243 -2.87 -11.40 18.04
CA ARG A 243 -3.13 -11.37 16.62
C ARG A 243 -1.93 -11.93 15.88
N ASP A 244 -2.22 -12.96 15.10
CA ASP A 244 -1.29 -13.67 14.24
C ASP A 244 -1.69 -13.41 12.79
N PHE A 245 -0.78 -12.86 11.99
CA PHE A 245 -1.07 -12.41 10.64
C PHE A 245 0.17 -12.42 9.75
N LEU A 246 -0.06 -12.23 8.46
CA LEU A 246 0.97 -12.24 7.43
C LEU A 246 1.12 -10.85 6.80
N PHE A 247 2.35 -10.38 6.65
CA PHE A 247 2.70 -9.32 5.71
C PHE A 247 3.27 -9.92 4.44
N ARG A 248 2.78 -9.47 3.29
CA ARG A 248 3.43 -9.70 2.01
C ARG A 248 4.19 -8.43 1.61
N VAL A 249 5.52 -8.52 1.64
CA VAL A 249 6.41 -7.47 1.15
C VAL A 249 6.75 -7.78 -0.30
N PHE A 250 6.61 -6.79 -1.17
CA PHE A 250 6.99 -6.88 -2.57
C PHE A 250 7.70 -5.59 -3.01
N ASN A 251 8.45 -5.69 -4.12
CA ASN A 251 8.98 -4.48 -4.75
C ASN A 251 7.82 -3.73 -5.39
N CYS A 252 7.49 -2.60 -4.80
CA CYS A 252 6.65 -1.61 -5.44
C CYS A 252 7.47 -1.07 -6.61
N ASN A 253 7.20 -1.57 -7.82
CA ASN A 253 7.77 -1.02 -9.04
C ASN A 253 7.19 0.38 -9.23
N ILE A 254 7.80 1.38 -8.59
CA ILE A 254 7.51 2.79 -8.84
C ILE A 254 7.99 3.05 -10.27
N THR A 255 7.08 2.90 -11.22
CA THR A 255 7.30 3.21 -12.63
C THR A 255 6.62 4.52 -12.93
N LEU A 256 6.87 5.52 -12.09
CA LEU A 256 6.45 6.88 -12.35
C LEU A 256 7.67 7.67 -12.79
N GLN A 257 7.59 8.24 -13.99
CA GLN A 257 8.61 9.14 -14.52
C GLN A 257 7.90 10.27 -15.25
N ALA A 258 8.20 11.51 -14.86
CA ALA A 258 7.89 12.69 -15.63
C ALA A 258 8.86 12.76 -16.81
N LEU A 259 8.34 12.80 -18.04
CA LEU A 259 9.15 12.82 -19.25
C LEU A 259 8.53 13.77 -20.27
N LEU A 260 9.31 14.78 -20.64
CA LEU A 260 8.99 15.72 -21.71
C LEU A 260 9.98 15.54 -22.87
N PRO A 261 9.53 15.58 -24.13
CA PRO A 261 10.41 15.67 -25.28
C PRO A 261 11.08 17.05 -25.33
N THR A 262 12.17 17.16 -26.09
CA THR A 262 12.70 18.48 -26.50
C THR A 262 11.76 19.15 -27.50
N GLN A 263 11.84 20.48 -27.64
CA GLN A 263 10.94 21.22 -28.52
C GLN A 263 10.98 20.75 -29.98
N VAL A 264 12.17 20.38 -30.47
CA VAL A 264 12.37 19.87 -31.83
C VAL A 264 11.77 18.48 -32.06
N GLN A 265 11.43 17.76 -30.99
CA GLN A 265 10.78 16.45 -31.05
C GLN A 265 9.25 16.54 -30.98
N LEU A 266 8.68 17.75 -30.82
CA LEU A 266 7.23 17.91 -30.87
C LEU A 266 6.71 17.62 -32.28
N PRO A 267 5.59 16.89 -32.44
CA PRO A 267 5.00 16.60 -33.75
C PRO A 267 4.61 17.85 -34.55
N THR A 268 4.33 18.96 -33.85
CA THR A 268 3.95 20.25 -34.45
C THR A 268 5.14 21.20 -34.61
N PHE A 269 6.38 20.75 -34.42
CA PHE A 269 7.56 21.60 -34.60
C PHE A 269 7.97 21.66 -36.06
N VAL A 270 7.93 22.86 -36.64
CA VAL A 270 8.42 23.19 -37.99
C VAL A 270 9.64 24.09 -37.89
N SER A 271 9.58 25.13 -37.05
CA SER A 271 10.71 26.04 -36.78
C SER A 271 10.47 26.86 -35.51
N TYR A 272 11.50 27.56 -35.04
CA TYR A 272 11.37 28.53 -33.94
C TYR A 272 10.60 29.81 -34.30
N CYS A 273 10.29 30.03 -35.59
CA CYS A 273 9.56 31.19 -36.10
C CYS A 273 8.17 30.81 -36.63
N GLN A 274 7.54 29.79 -36.05
CA GLN A 274 6.20 29.33 -36.43
C GLN A 274 5.06 30.04 -35.67
N GLY A 275 5.39 30.93 -34.73
CA GLY A 275 4.45 31.63 -33.86
C GLY A 275 4.66 31.34 -32.39
N LEU A 276 3.75 31.86 -31.57
CA LEU A 276 3.86 31.85 -30.11
C LEU A 276 3.11 30.68 -29.44
N THR A 277 2.39 29.86 -30.22
CA THR A 277 1.61 28.73 -29.71
C THR A 277 2.41 27.44 -29.78
N VAL A 278 2.42 26.68 -28.68
CA VAL A 278 3.06 25.37 -28.55
C VAL A 278 2.04 24.36 -28.07
N ASN A 279 1.93 23.24 -28.80
CA ASN A 279 1.15 22.07 -28.39
C ASN A 279 2.09 21.09 -27.71
N PHE A 280 1.97 20.96 -26.39
CA PHE A 280 2.86 20.14 -25.57
C PHE A 280 2.49 18.65 -25.69
N VAL A 281 3.52 17.82 -25.70
CA VAL A 281 3.40 16.37 -25.62
C VAL A 281 3.93 15.91 -24.28
N ASN A 282 3.14 15.10 -23.59
CA ASN A 282 3.49 14.45 -22.35
C ASN A 282 3.85 12.98 -22.64
N ASN A 283 5.11 12.62 -22.43
CA ASN A 283 5.61 11.23 -22.56
C ASN A 283 5.74 10.54 -21.19
N SER A 284 5.22 11.17 -20.13
CA SER A 284 5.26 10.62 -18.77
C SER A 284 4.41 9.36 -18.66
N TYR A 285 4.78 8.48 -17.73
CA TYR A 285 4.04 7.25 -17.43
C TYR A 285 3.93 7.02 -15.92
N GLY A 286 2.99 6.16 -15.52
CA GLY A 286 2.75 5.82 -14.11
C GLY A 286 1.99 6.87 -13.28
N GLY A 287 1.71 8.04 -13.85
CA GLY A 287 0.93 9.11 -13.21
C GLY A 287 -0.52 9.17 -13.63
N SER A 288 -1.38 9.72 -12.77
CA SER A 288 -2.82 9.92 -12.99
C SER A 288 -3.27 11.39 -12.94
N SER A 289 -2.43 12.29 -12.44
CA SER A 289 -2.70 13.74 -12.41
C SER A 289 -1.47 14.55 -12.83
N TYR A 290 -1.71 15.76 -13.35
CA TYR A 290 -0.69 16.59 -13.99
C TYR A 290 -0.86 18.05 -13.55
N ALA A 291 0.26 18.72 -13.31
CA ALA A 291 0.30 20.17 -13.15
C ALA A 291 1.41 20.74 -14.04
N TRP A 292 1.01 21.59 -14.97
CA TRP A 292 1.90 22.33 -15.86
C TRP A 292 2.08 23.75 -15.37
N ASP A 293 3.27 24.29 -15.58
CA ASP A 293 3.63 25.71 -15.51
C ASP A 293 4.45 26.02 -16.77
N PHE A 294 4.06 27.02 -17.55
CA PHE A 294 4.68 27.29 -18.85
C PHE A 294 5.90 28.23 -18.76
N GLY A 295 6.26 28.67 -17.56
CA GLY A 295 7.49 29.41 -17.25
C GLY A 295 7.44 30.90 -17.61
N VAL A 296 6.25 31.51 -17.68
CA VAL A 296 6.09 32.94 -18.00
C VAL A 296 6.41 33.80 -16.78
N PRO A 297 7.48 34.64 -16.80
CA PRO A 297 7.86 35.40 -15.62
C PRO A 297 6.78 36.40 -15.18
N GLY A 298 6.52 36.45 -13.87
CA GLY A 298 5.64 37.46 -13.26
C GLY A 298 4.15 37.12 -13.30
N THR A 299 3.77 35.90 -13.69
CA THR A 299 2.40 35.39 -13.58
C THR A 299 2.39 33.97 -13.00
N ASN A 300 1.26 33.57 -12.43
CA ASN A 300 0.97 32.20 -11.97
C ASN A 300 -0.27 31.62 -12.69
N SER A 301 -0.77 32.32 -13.73
CA SER A 301 -1.97 31.93 -14.48
C SER A 301 -1.65 31.11 -15.74
N ASP A 302 -0.37 30.91 -16.04
CA ASP A 302 0.16 30.11 -17.14
C ASP A 302 0.29 28.62 -16.74
N VAL A 303 -0.81 28.05 -16.25
CA VAL A 303 -0.86 26.69 -15.73
C VAL A 303 -1.91 25.84 -16.44
N SER A 304 -1.77 24.52 -16.36
CA SER A 304 -2.76 23.57 -16.88
C SER A 304 -2.74 22.24 -16.12
N THR A 305 -3.86 21.52 -16.13
CA THR A 305 -3.98 20.17 -15.56
C THR A 305 -4.27 19.10 -16.62
N SER A 306 -4.37 19.50 -17.89
CA SER A 306 -4.61 18.59 -19.01
C SER A 306 -3.42 17.66 -19.25
N PHE A 307 -3.68 16.44 -19.73
CA PHE A 307 -2.62 15.48 -20.07
C PHE A 307 -1.62 16.05 -21.10
N GLN A 308 -2.13 16.70 -22.14
CA GLN A 308 -1.36 17.34 -23.22
C GLN A 308 -1.99 18.71 -23.56
N PRO A 309 -1.49 19.82 -22.99
CA PRO A 309 -2.06 21.14 -23.22
C PRO A 309 -1.49 21.83 -24.46
N GLY A 310 -2.25 22.78 -25.02
CA GLY A 310 -1.72 23.83 -25.89
C GLY A 310 -1.63 25.15 -25.12
N PHE A 311 -0.54 25.90 -25.32
CA PHE A 311 -0.33 27.20 -24.68
C PHE A 311 0.22 28.23 -25.67
N THR A 312 -0.22 29.49 -25.53
CA THR A 312 0.25 30.61 -26.36
C THR A 312 1.00 31.60 -25.49
N TYR A 313 2.29 31.77 -25.76
CA TYR A 313 3.16 32.69 -25.05
C TYR A 313 2.84 34.15 -25.38
N PRO A 314 3.01 35.09 -24.43
CA PRO A 314 2.64 36.49 -24.63
C PRO A 314 3.63 37.27 -25.52
N ALA A 315 4.88 36.80 -25.63
CA ALA A 315 5.93 37.45 -26.41
C ALA A 315 6.95 36.42 -26.93
N PRO A 316 7.75 36.78 -27.95
CA PRO A 316 8.96 36.04 -28.31
C PRO A 316 9.93 35.91 -27.14
N GLY A 317 10.55 34.74 -26.99
CA GLY A 317 11.49 34.49 -25.92
C GLY A 317 11.81 33.02 -25.71
N THR A 318 12.66 32.78 -24.71
CA THR A 318 12.99 31.44 -24.20
C THR A 318 12.36 31.28 -22.83
N TYR A 319 11.62 30.19 -22.66
CA TYR A 319 10.88 29.83 -21.45
C TYR A 319 11.29 28.43 -21.00
N THR A 320 11.12 28.15 -19.71
CA THR A 320 11.32 26.81 -19.14
C THR A 320 9.98 26.32 -18.62
N ALA A 321 9.28 25.50 -19.42
CA ALA A 321 8.06 24.86 -18.98
C ALA A 321 8.39 23.70 -18.02
N SER A 322 7.54 23.48 -17.03
CA SER A 322 7.63 22.35 -16.10
C SER A 322 6.34 21.53 -16.09
N LEU A 323 6.49 20.23 -15.92
CA LEU A 323 5.40 19.28 -15.70
C LEU A 323 5.68 18.53 -14.41
N ILE A 324 4.75 18.62 -13.47
CA ILE A 324 4.71 17.83 -12.26
C ILE A 324 3.67 16.72 -12.46
N VAL A 325 4.09 15.47 -12.32
CA VAL A 325 3.22 14.28 -12.36
C VAL A 325 2.86 13.89 -10.93
N ASN A 326 1.57 13.62 -10.67
CA ASN A 326 1.00 13.33 -9.35
C ASN A 326 1.33 14.39 -8.27
N PRO A 327 1.12 15.69 -8.54
CA PRO A 327 1.46 16.78 -7.61
C PRO A 327 0.85 16.56 -6.22
N GLY A 328 1.69 16.62 -5.19
CA GLY A 328 1.29 16.46 -3.79
C GLY A 328 1.13 15.02 -3.32
N GLN A 329 1.46 14.03 -4.16
CA GLN A 329 1.53 12.62 -3.77
C GLN A 329 2.97 12.20 -3.44
N ALA A 330 3.13 11.05 -2.77
CA ALA A 330 4.45 10.53 -2.38
C ALA A 330 5.40 10.26 -3.56
N CYS A 331 4.89 9.88 -4.73
CA CYS A 331 5.64 9.75 -5.99
C CYS A 331 5.40 10.94 -6.92
N THR A 332 5.71 12.14 -6.44
CA THR A 332 5.76 13.28 -7.36
C THR A 332 7.08 13.22 -8.13
N ASP A 333 7.03 13.34 -9.46
CA ASP A 333 8.21 13.55 -10.29
C ASP A 333 8.01 14.77 -11.19
N THR A 334 9.10 15.44 -11.55
CA THR A 334 9.08 16.70 -12.28
C THR A 334 10.00 16.66 -13.48
N ALA A 335 9.47 17.04 -14.64
CA ALA A 335 10.24 17.23 -15.85
C ALA A 335 10.21 18.69 -16.29
N TYR A 336 11.25 19.10 -17.00
CA TYR A 336 11.40 20.45 -17.54
C TYR A 336 11.65 20.40 -19.04
N MET A 337 11.22 21.44 -19.75
CA MET A 337 11.39 21.59 -21.18
C MET A 337 11.71 23.04 -21.51
N THR A 338 12.83 23.27 -22.20
CA THR A 338 13.15 24.58 -22.78
C THR A 338 12.29 24.81 -24.02
N VAL A 339 11.61 25.95 -24.06
CA VAL A 339 10.70 26.35 -25.15
C VAL A 339 11.16 27.69 -25.71
N ILE A 340 11.42 27.75 -27.01
CA ILE A 340 11.79 28.96 -27.74
C ILE A 340 10.68 29.29 -28.72
N VAL A 341 10.08 30.47 -28.59
CA VAL A 341 9.04 30.97 -29.49
C VAL A 341 9.45 32.31 -30.10
N ASN A 342 9.19 32.48 -31.40
CA ASN A 342 9.37 33.75 -32.11
C ASN A 342 8.15 34.05 -32.98
N ASN A 343 8.04 35.31 -33.40
CA ASN A 343 7.00 35.74 -34.31
C ASN A 343 7.02 34.90 -35.61
N PRO A 344 5.84 34.64 -36.21
CA PRO A 344 5.76 33.94 -37.49
C PRO A 344 6.66 34.59 -38.54
N PHE A 345 7.44 33.79 -39.25
CA PHE A 345 8.14 34.28 -40.42
C PHE A 345 7.13 34.68 -41.50
N SER A 346 7.23 35.92 -41.99
CA SER A 346 6.38 36.44 -43.07
C SER A 346 7.23 36.90 -44.24
N ILE A 347 6.74 36.60 -45.44
CA ILE A 347 7.32 37.02 -46.71
C ILE A 347 6.22 37.62 -47.58
N SER A 348 6.52 38.76 -48.18
CA SER A 348 5.67 39.44 -49.14
C SER A 348 6.55 40.10 -50.20
N TRP A 349 5.94 40.61 -51.25
CA TRP A 349 6.64 41.39 -52.26
C TRP A 349 5.73 42.46 -52.82
N ASN A 350 6.34 43.49 -53.39
CA ASN A 350 5.62 44.51 -54.14
C ASN A 350 6.34 44.82 -55.47
N SER A 351 5.57 45.41 -56.38
CA SER A 351 6.05 45.93 -57.65
C SER A 351 5.28 47.20 -57.99
N ALA A 352 5.88 48.11 -58.75
CA ALA A 352 5.16 49.24 -59.33
C ALA A 352 4.25 48.76 -60.48
N ASP A 353 3.12 49.45 -60.69
CA ASP A 353 2.14 49.13 -61.74
C ASP A 353 2.77 49.20 -63.14
N SER A 354 2.37 48.27 -64.01
CA SER A 354 2.92 48.14 -65.35
C SER A 354 2.21 49.05 -66.33
N LEU A 355 2.93 50.04 -66.87
CA LEU A 355 2.54 50.65 -68.14
C LEU A 355 2.78 49.61 -69.25
N CYS A 356 1.73 49.30 -70.02
CA CYS A 356 1.76 48.34 -71.14
C CYS A 356 2.49 48.95 -72.36
N ILE A 357 3.80 49.09 -72.24
CA ILE A 357 4.68 49.63 -73.28
C ILE A 357 5.82 48.65 -73.58
N ILE A 358 6.20 48.56 -74.85
CA ILE A 358 7.28 47.66 -75.31
C ILE A 358 8.63 48.20 -74.84
N GLY A 359 9.46 47.34 -74.24
CA GLY A 359 10.80 47.69 -73.76
C GLY A 359 10.84 48.33 -72.36
N ASN A 360 9.83 48.10 -71.53
CA ASN A 360 9.82 48.53 -70.13
C ASN A 360 10.74 47.70 -69.23
N SER A 361 11.02 48.24 -68.04
CA SER A 361 11.77 47.59 -66.96
C SER A 361 10.96 47.68 -65.67
N PHE A 362 10.95 46.59 -64.89
CA PHE A 362 10.19 46.47 -63.65
C PHE A 362 11.08 46.03 -62.49
N ASN A 363 10.90 46.71 -61.35
CA ASN A 363 11.55 46.35 -60.11
C ASN A 363 10.55 45.59 -59.22
N PHE A 364 10.99 44.44 -58.71
CA PHE A 364 10.32 43.69 -57.66
C PHE A 364 11.11 43.86 -56.37
N THR A 365 10.42 44.17 -55.28
CA THR A 365 11.04 44.28 -53.94
C THR A 365 10.49 43.21 -53.04
N GLY A 366 11.36 42.32 -52.56
CA GLY A 366 11.02 41.33 -51.53
C GLY A 366 11.01 42.00 -50.16
N ILE A 367 9.96 41.73 -49.38
CA ILE A 367 9.80 42.20 -48.00
C ILE A 367 9.70 40.95 -47.13
N SER A 368 10.61 40.82 -46.16
CA SER A 368 10.55 39.74 -45.17
C SER A 368 10.61 40.29 -43.75
N SER A 369 10.10 39.51 -42.80
CA SER A 369 10.25 39.81 -41.37
C SER A 369 11.59 39.37 -40.80
N ALA A 370 12.52 38.84 -41.61
CA ALA A 370 13.86 38.48 -41.17
C ALA A 370 14.78 39.72 -41.05
N PRO A 371 15.80 39.67 -40.18
CA PRO A 371 16.82 40.71 -40.13
C PRO A 371 17.53 40.91 -41.49
N PRO A 372 17.96 42.14 -41.84
CA PRO A 372 18.72 42.39 -43.06
C PRO A 372 19.96 41.49 -43.17
N GLY A 373 20.18 40.91 -44.35
CA GLY A 373 21.32 40.02 -44.62
C GLY A 373 21.11 38.55 -44.24
N VAL A 374 19.92 38.18 -43.74
CA VAL A 374 19.57 36.79 -43.41
C VAL A 374 18.69 36.20 -44.51
N GLY A 375 19.16 35.12 -45.15
CA GLY A 375 18.41 34.37 -46.16
C GLY A 375 18.81 34.68 -47.61
N THR A 376 18.22 33.95 -48.55
CA THR A 376 18.38 34.16 -50.00
C THR A 376 17.01 34.30 -50.65
N TYR A 377 16.87 35.25 -51.57
CA TYR A 377 15.67 35.37 -52.41
C TYR A 377 15.93 34.65 -53.72
N ASN A 378 15.03 33.74 -54.09
CA ASN A 378 15.00 33.15 -55.41
C ASN A 378 13.77 33.68 -56.15
N TRP A 379 13.98 34.36 -57.27
CA TRP A 379 12.90 34.90 -58.09
C TRP A 379 12.78 34.09 -59.36
N VAL A 380 11.57 33.59 -59.64
CA VAL A 380 11.23 32.94 -60.90
C VAL A 380 10.30 33.86 -61.65
N PHE A 381 10.77 34.39 -62.77
CA PHE A 381 9.99 35.25 -63.66
C PHE A 381 9.67 34.45 -64.92
N GLY A 382 8.37 34.22 -65.18
CA GLY A 382 7.85 33.70 -66.46
C GLY A 382 8.44 32.38 -66.93
#